data_AF-A0A5B7H0V5-F1
#
_entry.id   AF-A0A5B7H0V5-F1
#
_cell.length_a   1.000
_cell.length_b   1.000
_cell.length_c   1.000
_cell.angle_alpha   90.00
_cell.angle_beta   90.00
_cell.angle_gamma   90.00
#
_symmetry.space_group_name_H-M   'P 1'
#
loop_
_entity.id
_entity.type
_entity.pdbx_description
1 polymer ?
#
loop_
_entity_poly.entity_id
_entity_poly.type
_entity_poly.pdbx_seq_one_letter_code
_entity_poly.pdbx_strand_id
1 'polypeptide(L)' 'MLGMEDCRGGVSVEIEKTPTRTTSKLFLTRAAKADSGNYTCAPHDAQPATVHVHVVRGERVTCESDV' A
#
# COMPACT_ATOMS: atom_id res chain seq x y z
N MET A 1 18.80 -16.62 3.47
CA MET A 1 18.10 -15.32 3.51
C MET A 1 16.66 -15.60 3.11
N LEU A 2 15.85 -16.05 4.07
CA LEU A 2 14.49 -16.52 3.78
C LEU A 2 13.54 -15.33 3.94
N GLY A 3 13.07 -14.82 2.81
CA GLY A 3 12.08 -13.76 2.74
C GLY A 3 10.76 -14.25 3.32
N MET A 4 10.43 -13.77 4.52
CA MET A 4 9.09 -13.81 5.08
C MET A 4 8.20 -12.81 4.30
N GLU A 5 7.97 -13.07 3.02
CA GLU A 5 7.16 -12.19 2.16
C GLU A 5 5.75 -12.76 1.92
N ASP A 6 5.50 -14.02 2.24
CA ASP A 6 4.24 -14.68 1.85
C ASP A 6 3.04 -14.37 2.78
N CYS A 7 3.29 -13.96 4.02
CA CYS A 7 2.24 -13.43 4.90
C CYS A 7 1.96 -11.94 4.65
N ARG A 8 2.31 -11.33 3.51
CA ARG A 8 1.98 -9.91 3.26
C ARG A 8 0.76 -9.68 2.37
N GLY A 9 0.26 -10.69 1.69
CA GLY A 9 -1.01 -10.59 0.94
C GLY A 9 -0.91 -9.66 -0.28
N GLY A 10 0.32 -9.26 -0.60
CA GLY A 10 0.66 -8.43 -1.74
C GLY A 10 0.47 -6.93 -1.52
N VAL A 11 1.10 -6.18 -2.41
CA VAL A 11 0.83 -4.76 -2.66
C VAL A 11 0.16 -4.70 -4.03
N SER A 12 -1.00 -4.07 -4.14
CA SER A 12 -1.67 -3.87 -5.43
C SER A 12 -2.01 -2.40 -5.64
N VAL A 13 -2.01 -1.99 -6.90
CA VAL A 13 -2.35 -0.63 -7.31
C VAL A 13 -3.42 -0.72 -8.38
N GLU A 14 -4.52 -0.03 -8.15
CA GLU A 14 -5.61 0.12 -9.11
C GLU A 14 -5.64 1.56 -9.62
N ILE A 15 -5.70 1.72 -10.93
CA ILE A 15 -5.73 3.04 -11.57
C ILE A 15 -7.06 3.20 -12.27
N GLU A 16 -7.83 4.18 -11.83
CA GLU A 16 -9.09 4.56 -12.43
C GLU A 16 -8.88 5.86 -13.21
N LYS A 17 -9.00 5.80 -14.54
CA LYS A 17 -8.86 6.96 -15.42
C LYS A 17 -10.23 7.40 -15.90
N THR A 18 -10.62 8.61 -15.53
CA THR A 18 -11.78 9.31 -16.07
C THR A 18 -11.32 10.49 -16.92
N PRO A 19 -12.14 11.03 -17.84
CA PRO A 19 -11.76 12.15 -18.71
C PRO A 19 -11.30 13.41 -17.96
N THR A 20 -11.73 13.59 -16.71
CA THR A 20 -11.44 14.77 -15.89
C THR A 20 -10.52 14.47 -14.70
N ARG A 21 -10.28 13.20 -14.37
CA ARG A 21 -9.51 12.81 -13.17
C ARG A 21 -8.89 11.42 -13.31
N THR A 22 -7.64 11.29 -12.88
CA THR A 22 -7.01 9.98 -12.64
C THR A 22 -6.92 9.73 -11.15
N THR A 23 -7.41 8.58 -10.69
CA THR A 23 -7.36 8.16 -9.30
C THR A 23 -6.51 6.90 -9.19
N SER A 24 -5.46 6.93 -8.38
CA SER A 24 -4.65 5.75 -8.05
C SER A 24 -5.01 5.28 -6.64
N LYS A 25 -5.46 4.03 -6.51
CA LYS A 25 -5.77 3.38 -5.24
C LYS A 25 -4.67 2.36 -4.95
N LEU A 26 -3.95 2.57 -3.86
CA LEU A 26 -2.93 1.66 -3.36
C LEU A 26 -3.52 0.81 -2.25
N PHE A 27 -3.46 -0.51 -2.40
CA PHE A 27 -3.91 -1.47 -1.40
C PHE A 27 -2.69 -2.18 -0.80
N LEU A 28 -2.55 -2.05 0.52
CA LEU A 28 -1.55 -2.77 1.31
C LEU A 28 -2.28 -3.76 2.21
N THR A 29 -2.07 -5.06 1.95
CA THR A 29 -2.55 -6.10 2.85
C THR A 29 -1.52 -6.31 3.96
N ARG A 30 -1.97 -6.59 5.20
CA ARG A 30 -1.10 -6.89 6.36
C ARG A 30 0.06 -5.89 6.51
N ALA A 31 -0.29 -4.60 6.51
CA ALA A 31 0.68 -3.52 6.60
C ALA A 31 1.55 -3.64 7.86
N ALA A 32 2.87 -3.47 7.70
CA ALA A 32 3.84 -3.51 8.77
C ALA A 32 4.52 -2.14 8.92
N LYS A 33 5.22 -1.92 10.04
CA LYS A 33 5.96 -0.67 10.27
C LYS A 33 6.90 -0.30 9.12
N ALA A 34 7.47 -1.30 8.44
CA ALA A 34 8.34 -1.13 7.29
C ALA A 34 7.65 -0.51 6.05
N ASP A 35 6.31 -0.51 6.00
CA ASP A 35 5.52 0.18 4.96
C ASP A 35 5.36 1.69 5.25
N SER A 36 5.77 2.17 6.42
CA SER A 36 5.68 3.61 6.69
C SER A 36 6.62 4.37 5.75
N GLY A 37 6.14 5.45 5.13
CA GLY A 37 6.93 6.19 4.17
C GLY A 37 6.13 7.21 3.35
N ASN A 38 6.80 7.81 2.38
CA ASN A 38 6.21 8.76 1.46
C ASN A 38 5.74 8.04 0.21
N TYR A 39 4.42 7.97 0.04
CA TYR A 39 3.79 7.42 -1.15
C TYR A 39 3.49 8.56 -2.12
N THR A 40 4.09 8.51 -3.30
CA THR A 40 3.93 9.56 -4.31
C THR A 40 3.18 9.00 -5.51
N CYS A 41 2.05 9.64 -5.84
CA CYS A 41 1.39 9.46 -7.12
C CYS A 41 2.06 10.37 -8.15
N ALA A 42 2.70 9.79 -9.16
CA ALA A 42 3.39 10.51 -10.22
C ALA A 42 2.82 10.12 -11.60
N PRO A 43 1.73 10.77 -12.04
CA PRO A 43 1.22 10.59 -13.40
C PRO A 43 2.18 11.21 -14.43
N HIS A 44 2.15 10.70 -15.67
CA HIS A 44 3.04 11.17 -16.75
C HIS A 44 2.82 12.64 -17.13
N ASP A 45 1.56 13.10 -17.15
CA ASP A 45 1.18 14.44 -17.65
C ASP A 45 0.57 15.34 -16.56
N ALA A 46 0.85 15.08 -15.29
CA ALA A 46 0.37 15.93 -14.20
C ALA A 46 1.37 15.99 -13.04
N GLN A 47 1.19 17.00 -12.20
CA GLN A 47 2.08 17.22 -11.07
C GLN A 47 1.96 16.07 -10.06
N PRO A 48 3.09 15.53 -9.54
CA PRO A 48 3.05 14.48 -8.55
C PRO A 48 2.45 14.97 -7.24
N ALA A 49 1.72 14.08 -6.56
CA ALA A 49 1.17 14.32 -5.23
C ALA A 49 1.71 13.29 -4.26
N THR A 50 2.24 13.75 -3.11
CA THR A 50 2.84 12.89 -2.10
C THR A 50 1.99 12.88 -0.83
N VAL A 51 1.83 11.69 -0.26
CA VAL A 51 1.18 11.45 1.04
C VAL A 51 2.15 10.73 1.96
N HIS A 52 2.23 11.16 3.21
CA HIS A 52 3.00 10.46 4.23
C HIS A 52 2.12 9.42 4.94
N VAL A 53 2.50 8.15 4.86
CA VAL A 53 1.80 7.04 5.53
C VAL A 53 2.62 6.63 6.75
N HIS A 54 1.99 6.67 7.91
CA HIS A 54 2.59 6.19 9.15
C HIS A 54 1.82 4.97 9.65
N VAL A 55 2.43 3.78 9.54
CA VAL A 55 1.83 2.54 10.03
C VAL A 55 2.12 2.42 11.52
N VAL A 56 1.13 2.81 12.31
CA VAL A 56 1.13 2.54 13.76
C VAL A 56 0.81 1.07 13.99
N ARG A 57 1.39 0.49 15.05
CA ARG A 57 1.13 -0.90 15.43
C ARG A 57 -0.32 -1.02 15.93
N GLY A 58 -1.25 -1.37 15.06
CA GLY A 58 -2.52 -1.97 15.44
C GLY A 58 -2.31 -3.42 15.90
N GLU A 59 -3.26 -3.97 16.63
CA GLU A 59 -3.24 -5.36 17.08
C GLU A 59 -2.83 -6.28 15.92
N ARG A 60 -1.79 -7.08 16.17
CA ARG A 60 -1.14 -7.87 15.12
C ARG A 60 -2.10 -8.98 14.74
N VAL A 61 -2.85 -8.81 13.65
CA VAL A 61 -3.49 -9.94 12.97
C VAL A 61 -2.35 -10.72 12.32
N THR A 62 -1.73 -11.59 13.12
CA THR A 62 -0.98 -12.72 12.60
C THR A 62 -1.89 -13.48 11.66
N CYS A 63 -1.32 -14.13 10.63
CA CYS A 63 -2.04 -15.19 9.94
C CYS A 63 -2.19 -16.35 10.94
N GLU A 64 -3.04 -16.16 11.95
CA GLU A 64 -3.67 -17.26 12.66
C GLU A 64 -4.69 -17.80 11.67
N SER A 65 -4.30 -18.93 11.09
CA SER A 65 -5.24 -19.95 10.71
C SER A 65 -6.16 -20.16 11.92
N ASP A 66 -7.46 -19.87 11.76
CA ASP A 66 -8.46 -20.50 12.61
C ASP A 66 -8.19 -22.01 12.59
N VAL A 67 -7.71 -22.55 13.71
CA VAL A 67 -7.66 -23.98 14.03
C VAL A 67 -8.69 -24.25 15.10
#